data_AF-A0A820RJ98-F1
#
_entry.id   AF-A0A820RJ98-F1
#
_cell.length_a   1.000
_cell.length_b   1.000
_cell.length_c   1.000
_cell.angle_alpha   90.00
_cell.angle_beta   90.00
_cell.angle_gamma   90.00
#
_symmetry.space_group_name_H-M   'P 1'
#
loop_
_entity.id
_entity.type
_entity.pdbx_description
1 polymer ?
#
loop_
_entity_poly.entity_id
_entity_poly.type
_entity_poly.pdbx_seq_one_letter_code
_entity_poly.pdbx_strand_id
1 'polypeptide(L)'
;QTGLLGLLGNYINEDNVELINQALNTLTEYCQGPCHDNQDAIVNHESNGIDIIIAIVLNDITPLNQKNYDLVLELKDNASKLLLAVMESRDDSTNAERILRNITPVSQLVIISLLFCFF
;
A
#
# COMPACT_ATOMS: atom_id res chain seq x y z
N GLN A 1 8.29 -13.60 -10.15
CA GLN A 1 9.53 -13.51 -9.34
C GLN A 1 9.13 -13.03 -7.95
N THR A 2 8.71 -13.95 -7.08
CA THR A 2 8.02 -13.67 -5.80
C THR A 2 8.95 -13.70 -4.58
N GLY A 3 10.24 -13.96 -4.76
CA GLY A 3 11.19 -14.17 -3.66
C GLY A 3 11.54 -12.92 -2.86
N LEU A 4 11.53 -11.72 -3.47
CA LEU A 4 11.91 -10.49 -2.76
C LEU A 4 10.76 -9.92 -1.91
N LEU A 5 9.53 -9.94 -2.43
CA LEU A 5 8.34 -9.39 -1.74
C LEU A 5 7.94 -10.24 -0.52
N GLY A 6 8.14 -11.56 -0.57
CA GLY A 6 7.89 -12.45 0.57
C GLY A 6 8.87 -12.26 1.74
N LEU A 7 10.03 -11.62 1.51
CA LEU A 7 11.02 -11.30 2.54
C LEU A 7 10.90 -9.86 3.06
N LEU A 8 10.00 -9.05 2.49
CA LEU A 8 9.88 -7.63 2.79
C LEU A 8 9.51 -7.37 4.26
N GLY A 9 8.67 -8.24 4.83
CA GLY A 9 8.36 -8.24 6.25
C GLY A 9 9.58 -8.39 7.17
N ASN A 10 10.71 -8.93 6.70
CA ASN A 10 11.94 -9.05 7.48
C ASN A 10 12.79 -7.78 7.48
N TYR A 11 12.57 -6.87 6.53
CA TYR A 11 13.31 -5.60 6.43
C TYR A 11 12.64 -4.48 7.22
N ILE A 12 11.35 -4.63 7.56
CA ILE A 12 10.59 -3.66 8.35
C ILE A 12 10.71 -4.04 9.83
N ASN A 13 11.11 -3.09 10.67
CA ASN A 13 11.30 -3.28 12.11
C ASN A 13 11.00 -1.98 12.88
N GLU A 14 11.12 -2.03 14.20
CA GLU A 14 10.81 -0.91 15.11
C GLU A 14 11.66 0.34 14.84
N ASP A 15 12.89 0.18 14.32
CA ASP A 15 13.79 1.32 14.08
C ASP A 15 13.44 2.10 12.81
N ASN A 16 12.74 1.48 11.85
CA ASN A 16 12.46 2.09 10.54
C ASN A 16 10.99 2.29 10.22
N VAL A 17 10.07 1.68 10.97
CA VAL A 17 8.63 1.74 10.68
C VAL A 17 8.08 3.16 10.70
N GLU A 18 8.56 4.03 11.60
CA GLU A 18 8.13 5.43 11.66
C GLU A 18 8.49 6.21 10.39
N LEU A 19 9.69 5.99 9.86
CA LEU A 19 10.13 6.64 8.62
C LEU A 19 9.32 6.14 7.41
N ILE A 20 9.00 4.84 7.39
CA ILE A 20 8.15 4.27 6.34
C ILE A 20 6.75 4.87 6.43
N ASN A 21 6.16 4.98 7.62
CA ASN A 21 4.88 5.65 7.83
C ASN A 21 4.89 7.10 7.35
N GLN A 22 5.94 7.85 7.67
CA GLN A 22 6.09 9.23 7.20
C GLN A 22 6.14 9.31 5.67
N ALA A 23 6.86 8.39 5.01
CA ALA A 23 6.93 8.32 3.56
C ALA A 23 5.56 7.99 2.94
N LEU A 24 4.84 7.01 3.51
CA LEU A 24 3.49 6.64 3.07
C LEU A 24 2.51 7.81 3.20
N ASN A 25 2.54 8.53 4.33
CA ASN A 25 1.70 9.70 4.55
C ASN A 25 2.02 10.84 3.58
N THR A 26 3.31 11.13 3.37
CA THR A 26 3.75 12.17 2.42
C THR A 26 3.31 11.84 0.99
N LEU A 27 3.45 10.57 0.57
CA LEU A 27 2.99 10.12 -0.75
C LEU A 27 1.47 10.15 -0.87
N THR A 28 0.75 9.86 0.22
CA THR A 28 -0.71 9.98 0.26
C THR A 28 -1.12 11.43 0.06
N GLU A 29 -0.50 12.36 0.78
CA GLU A 29 -0.76 13.81 0.61
C GLU A 29 -0.40 14.31 -0.79
N TYR A 30 0.64 13.73 -1.41
CA TYR A 30 1.02 14.04 -2.79
C TYR A 30 -0.03 13.59 -3.81
N CYS A 31 -0.77 12.51 -3.53
CA CYS A 31 -1.73 11.90 -4.46
C CYS A 31 -3.20 12.24 -4.16
N GLN A 32 -3.53 12.63 -2.93
CA GLN A 32 -4.92 12.83 -2.48
C GLN A 32 -5.61 13.98 -3.23
N GLY A 33 -6.89 13.80 -3.54
CA GLY A 33 -7.68 14.70 -4.38
C GLY A 33 -7.58 14.38 -5.88
N PRO A 34 -8.23 15.17 -6.76
CA PRO A 34 -8.26 14.92 -8.20
C PRO A 34 -6.92 15.32 -8.85
N CYS A 35 -5.88 14.52 -8.64
CA CYS A 35 -4.52 14.80 -9.10
C CYS A 35 -3.95 13.65 -9.95
N HIS A 36 -4.53 13.45 -11.14
CA HIS A 36 -4.24 12.29 -11.98
C HIS A 36 -2.75 12.11 -12.31
N ASP A 37 -2.06 13.20 -12.66
CA ASP A 37 -0.63 13.13 -13.01
C ASP A 37 0.24 12.58 -11.86
N ASN A 38 -0.05 12.99 -10.62
CA ASN A 38 0.69 12.52 -9.45
C ASN A 38 0.39 11.05 -9.16
N GLN A 39 -0.88 10.67 -9.27
CA GLN A 39 -1.30 9.29 -9.09
C GLN A 39 -0.63 8.37 -10.13
N ASP A 40 -0.58 8.78 -11.40
CA ASP A 40 0.09 8.03 -12.46
C ASP A 40 1.60 7.99 -12.31
N ALA A 41 2.21 9.07 -11.83
CA ALA A 41 3.63 9.12 -11.53
C ALA A 41 4.04 8.08 -10.47
N ILE A 42 3.17 7.81 -9.48
CA ILE A 42 3.42 6.79 -8.47
C ILE A 42 3.13 5.38 -9.00
N VAL A 43 1.99 5.18 -9.66
CA VAL A 43 1.54 3.84 -10.09
C VAL A 43 2.39 3.29 -11.25
N ASN A 44 2.81 4.16 -12.17
CA ASN A 44 3.53 3.77 -13.39
C ASN A 44 5.04 3.99 -13.31
N HIS A 45 5.57 4.33 -12.12
CA HIS A 45 7.00 4.54 -11.95
C HIS A 45 7.80 3.27 -12.30
N GLU A 46 8.92 3.42 -13.01
CA GLU A 46 9.76 2.31 -13.48
C GLU A 46 10.32 1.42 -12.36
N SER A 47 10.44 1.96 -11.15
CA SER A 47 10.86 1.20 -9.97
C SER A 47 9.85 0.16 -9.51
N ASN A 48 8.60 0.22 -10.00
CA ASN A 48 7.48 -0.57 -9.52
C ASN A 48 7.29 -0.47 -8.00
N GLY A 49 7.51 0.72 -7.42
CA GLY A 49 7.38 0.96 -5.99
C GLY A 49 6.00 0.60 -5.43
N ILE A 50 4.95 0.69 -6.26
CA ILE A 50 3.58 0.30 -5.89
C ILE A 50 3.48 -1.18 -5.49
N ASP A 51 4.29 -2.07 -6.09
CA ASP A 51 4.28 -3.50 -5.75
C ASP A 51 4.77 -3.74 -4.31
N ILE A 52 5.67 -2.88 -3.81
CA ILE A 52 6.12 -2.89 -2.41
C ILE A 52 4.99 -2.48 -1.48
N ILE A 53 4.24 -1.43 -1.83
CA ILE A 53 3.09 -0.95 -1.03
C ILE A 53 2.03 -2.05 -0.93
N ILE A 54 1.73 -2.72 -2.05
CA ILE A 54 0.81 -3.85 -2.08
C ILE A 54 1.33 -5.00 -1.20
N ALA A 55 2.62 -5.32 -1.26
CA ALA A 55 3.20 -6.35 -0.41
C ALA A 55 3.14 -6.02 1.09
N ILE A 56 3.26 -4.75 1.49
CA ILE A 56 3.09 -4.32 2.89
C ILE A 56 1.67 -4.63 3.38
N VAL A 57 0.65 -4.36 2.56
CA VAL A 57 -0.74 -4.66 2.90
C VAL A 57 -0.97 -6.18 3.00
N LEU A 58 -0.49 -6.93 2.00
CA LEU A 58 -0.81 -8.35 1.83
C LEU A 58 0.00 -9.30 2.71
N ASN A 59 1.27 -9.00 2.98
CA ASN A 59 2.17 -9.94 3.65
C ASN A 59 2.15 -9.75 5.17
N ASP A 60 2.52 -10.81 5.89
CA ASP A 60 2.78 -10.73 7.32
C ASP A 60 4.13 -10.07 7.58
N ILE A 61 4.16 -9.16 8.54
CA ILE A 61 5.36 -8.44 8.98
C ILE A 61 5.81 -9.07 10.30
N THR A 62 6.30 -10.30 10.22
CA THR A 62 6.56 -11.18 11.37
C THR A 62 7.43 -10.55 12.48
N PRO A 63 8.53 -9.81 12.19
CA PRO A 63 9.37 -9.21 13.23
C PRO A 63 8.64 -8.17 14.10
N LEU A 64 7.72 -7.41 13.51
CA LEU A 64 6.92 -6.41 14.23
C LEU A 64 5.68 -7.04 14.87
N ASN A 65 5.05 -8.01 14.20
CA ASN A 65 3.81 -8.65 14.66
C ASN A 65 3.96 -9.39 16.00
N GLN A 66 5.18 -9.80 16.35
CA GLN A 66 5.48 -10.45 17.64
C GLN A 66 5.70 -9.47 18.79
N LYS A 67 6.04 -8.21 18.50
CA LYS A 67 6.42 -7.21 19.50
C LYS A 67 5.37 -6.12 19.68
N ASN A 68 4.84 -5.61 18.58
CA ASN A 68 3.96 -4.45 18.61
C ASN A 68 2.97 -4.49 17.43
N TYR A 69 1.84 -5.13 17.68
CA TYR A 69 0.75 -5.28 16.71
C TYR A 69 0.21 -3.93 16.24
N ASP A 70 0.19 -2.91 17.11
CA ASP A 70 -0.35 -1.59 16.80
C ASP A 70 0.47 -0.89 15.69
N LEU A 71 1.79 -1.03 15.71
CA LEU A 71 2.67 -0.50 14.65
C LEU A 71 2.44 -1.19 13.30
N VAL A 72 2.17 -2.50 13.30
CA VAL A 72 1.83 -3.22 12.06
C VAL A 72 0.50 -2.73 11.50
N LEU A 73 -0.48 -2.52 12.37
CA LEU A 73 -1.81 -2.05 11.97
C LEU A 73 -1.73 -0.64 11.38
N GLU A 74 -1.01 0.27 12.03
CA GLU A 74 -0.78 1.63 11.53
C GLU A 74 -0.07 1.62 10.17
N LEU A 75 0.97 0.80 10.02
CA LEU A 75 1.70 0.67 8.76
C LEU A 75 0.81 0.18 7.62
N LYS A 76 0.00 -0.85 7.87
CA LYS A 76 -0.95 -1.37 6.87
C LYS A 76 -2.05 -0.37 6.55
N ASP A 77 -2.52 0.39 7.54
CA ASP A 77 -3.51 1.46 7.35
C ASP A 77 -2.95 2.58 6.46
N ASN A 78 -1.75 3.09 6.75
CA ASN A 78 -1.11 4.12 5.93
C ASN A 78 -0.82 3.64 4.51
N ALA A 79 -0.40 2.38 4.33
CA ALA A 79 -0.22 1.80 3.01
C ALA A 79 -1.55 1.71 2.24
N SER A 80 -2.64 1.35 2.92
CA SER A 80 -3.98 1.29 2.33
C SER A 80 -4.49 2.67 1.90
N LYS A 81 -4.26 3.71 2.72
CA LYS A 81 -4.60 5.10 2.38
C LYS A 81 -3.89 5.58 1.12
N LEU A 82 -2.60 5.25 0.96
CA LEU A 82 -1.87 5.56 -0.27
C LEU A 82 -2.48 4.86 -1.48
N LEU A 83 -2.82 3.57 -1.37
CA LEU A 83 -3.48 2.83 -2.45
C LEU A 83 -4.83 3.44 -2.83
N LEU A 84 -5.59 3.93 -1.87
CA LEU A 84 -6.86 4.63 -2.12
C LEU A 84 -6.62 5.98 -2.80
N ALA A 85 -5.66 6.76 -2.32
CA ALA A 85 -5.34 8.08 -2.89
C ALA A 85 -4.91 7.98 -4.37
N VAL A 86 -4.17 6.94 -4.77
CA VAL A 86 -3.77 6.75 -6.18
C VAL A 86 -4.90 6.28 -7.11
N MET A 87 -6.05 5.90 -6.55
CA MET A 87 -7.27 5.51 -7.29
C MET A 87 -8.39 6.56 -7.16
N GLU A 88 -8.19 7.63 -6.39
CA GLU A 88 -9.23 8.60 -6.06
C GLU A 88 -9.65 9.43 -7.29
N SER A 89 -10.97 9.65 -7.43
CA SER A 89 -11.55 10.56 -8.43
C SER A 89 -11.15 10.25 -9.88
N ARG A 90 -11.04 8.96 -10.23
CA ARG A 90 -10.79 8.49 -11.60
C ARG A 90 -12.02 7.83 -12.21
N ASP A 91 -12.27 8.16 -13.47
CA ASP A 91 -13.34 7.56 -14.29
C ASP A 91 -12.85 6.31 -15.05
N ASP A 92 -11.53 6.14 -15.17
CA ASP A 92 -10.89 4.99 -15.81
C ASP A 92 -10.39 3.94 -14.79
N SER A 93 -10.27 2.69 -15.24
CA SER A 93 -9.86 1.56 -14.40
C SER A 93 -8.34 1.31 -14.39
N THR A 94 -7.51 2.16 -15.01
CA THR A 94 -6.11 1.82 -15.32
C THR A 94 -5.29 1.56 -14.06
N ASN A 95 -5.35 2.47 -13.09
CA ASN A 95 -4.59 2.36 -11.84
C ASN A 95 -5.14 1.24 -10.95
N ALA A 96 -6.48 1.11 -10.89
CA ALA A 96 -7.13 0.02 -10.18
C ALA A 96 -6.71 -1.34 -10.74
N GLU A 97 -6.67 -1.51 -12.06
CA GLU A 97 -6.20 -2.74 -12.69
C GLU A 97 -4.73 -3.03 -12.37
N ARG A 98 -3.85 -2.01 -12.40
CA ARG A 98 -2.43 -2.21 -12.07
C ARG A 98 -2.23 -2.70 -10.64
N ILE A 99 -3.00 -2.13 -9.70
CA ILE A 99 -2.97 -2.51 -8.28
C ILE A 99 -3.55 -3.92 -8.11
N LEU A 100 -4.74 -4.18 -8.66
CA LEU A 100 -5.46 -5.45 -8.53
C LEU A 100 -4.78 -6.63 -9.21
N ARG A 101 -3.95 -6.40 -10.24
CA ARG A 101 -3.16 -7.47 -10.91
C ARG A 101 -2.24 -8.24 -9.96
N ASN A 102 -1.78 -7.61 -8.89
CA ASN A 102 -0.86 -8.23 -7.94
C ASN A 102 -1.58 -8.86 -6.73
N ILE A 103 -2.91 -8.75 -6.65
CA ILE A 103 -3.72 -9.20 -5.52
C ILE A 103 -4.47 -10.47 -5.94
N THR A 104 -4.41 -11.52 -5.13
CA THR A 104 -5.20 -12.73 -5.39
C THR A 104 -6.68 -12.46 -5.11
N PRO A 105 -7.63 -13.17 -5.73
CA PRO A 105 -9.07 -12.94 -5.53
C PRO A 105 -9.52 -12.96 -4.06
N VAL A 106 -8.82 -13.71 -3.21
CA VAL A 106 -9.09 -13.78 -1.76
C VAL A 106 -8.60 -12.52 -1.02
N SER A 107 -7.52 -11.89 -1.47
CA SER A 107 -6.99 -10.66 -0.86
C SER A 107 -7.65 -9.39 -1.42
N GLN A 108 -8.40 -9.49 -2.53
CA GLN A 108 -9.29 -8.41 -3.00
C GLN A 108 -10.37 -8.09 -1.97
N LEU A 109 -10.85 -9.08 -1.21
CA LEU A 109 -11.79 -8.86 -0.12
C LEU A 109 -11.26 -7.88 0.93
N VAL A 110 -9.95 -7.88 1.23
CA VAL A 110 -9.35 -6.96 2.20
C VAL A 110 -9.45 -5.51 1.70
N ILE A 111 -9.15 -5.26 0.43
CA ILE A 111 -9.24 -3.92 -0.16
C ILE A 111 -10.70 -3.48 -0.34
N ILE A 112 -11.60 -4.40 -0.69
CA ILE A 112 -13.04 -4.13 -0.74
C ILE A 112 -13.58 -3.82 0.66
N SER A 113 -13.19 -4.56 1.69
CA SER A 113 -13.55 -4.27 3.08
C SER A 113 -13.01 -2.91 3.53
N LEU A 114 -11.79 -2.54 3.13
CA LEU A 114 -11.22 -1.21 3.41
C LEU A 114 -11.98 -0.09 2.70
N LEU A 115 -12.40 -0.27 1.43
CA LEU A 115 -13.27 0.66 0.71
C LEU A 115 -14.63 0.85 1.40
N PHE A 116 -15.21 -0.21 1.96
CA PHE A 116 -16.48 -0.13 2.71
C PHE A 116 -16.35 0.49 4.10
N CYS A 117 -15.15 0.53 4.71
CA CYS A 117 -14.95 1.18 6.01
C CYS A 117 -14.81 2.72 5.92
N PHE A 118 -14.59 3.26 4.72
CA PHE A 118 -14.46 4.70 4.47
C PHE A 118 -15.68 5.33 3.78
N PHE A 119 -16.77 4.56 3.60
CA PHE A 119 -18.12 5.03 3.25
C PHE A 119 -19.07 4.83 4.43
#